data_AF-A0A0L0SG33-F1
#
_entry.id   AF-A0A0L0SG33-F1
#
_cell.length_a   1.000
_cell.length_b   1.000
_cell.length_c   1.000
_cell.angle_alpha   90.00
_cell.angle_beta   90.00
_cell.angle_gamma   90.00
#
_symmetry.space_group_name_H-M   'P 1'
#
loop_
_entity.id
_entity.type
_entity.pdbx_description
1 polymer ?
#
loop_
_entity_poly.entity_id
_entity_poly.type
_entity_poly.pdbx_seq_one_letter_code
_entity_poly.pdbx_strand_id
1 'polypeptide(L)'
;MVLILMVALIGVQVPLLEWRKRRPKAFTYVSLAGLVTALLALAVLAGLTRFVTIGFLFAAANGWVIFRSSRRPISSNTPKLVYRWIAVIYQLSYALGIFGYVLMVLTFFGVTALFTDAPEVFGAAITIMFSAFTSAFWPVTLSK
;
A
#
# COMPACT_ATOMS: atom_id res chain seq x y z
N MET A 1 33.75 14.10 9.14
CA MET A 1 32.35 13.63 9.23
C MET A 1 31.47 14.34 8.19
N VAL A 2 31.23 15.65 8.30
CA VAL A 2 30.35 16.41 7.38
C VAL A 2 30.80 16.37 5.91
N LEU A 3 32.11 16.53 5.64
CA LEU A 3 32.64 16.48 4.26
C LEU A 3 32.37 15.13 3.56
N ILE A 4 32.50 14.02 4.29
CA ILE A 4 32.24 12.67 3.76
C ILE A 4 30.76 12.52 3.40
N LEU A 5 29.86 13.02 4.26
CA LEU A 5 28.42 13.03 4.00
C LEU A 5 28.05 13.89 2.79
N MET A 6 28.66 15.06 2.63
CA MET A 6 28.45 15.93 1.47
C MET A 6 28.87 15.25 0.16
N VAL A 7 30.05 14.64 0.13
CA VAL A 7 30.55 13.93 -1.06
C VAL A 7 29.65 12.74 -1.40
N ALA A 8 29.21 11.98 -0.39
CA ALA A 8 28.29 10.86 -0.59
C ALA A 8 26.91 11.32 -1.13
N LEU A 9 26.35 12.40 -0.57
CA LEU A 9 25.08 12.96 -1.02
C LEU A 9 25.15 13.44 -2.47
N ILE A 10 26.17 14.23 -2.81
CA ILE A 10 26.37 14.73 -4.18
C ILE A 10 26.63 13.54 -5.13
N GLY A 11 27.43 12.57 -4.70
CA GLY A 11 27.75 11.36 -5.45
C GLY A 11 26.54 10.51 -5.80
N VAL A 12 25.51 10.48 -4.94
CA VAL A 12 24.24 9.78 -5.23
C VAL A 12 23.29 10.65 -6.04
N GLN A 13 23.22 11.95 -5.77
CA GLN A 13 22.24 12.85 -6.42
C GLN A 13 22.55 13.10 -7.90
N VAL A 14 23.82 13.26 -8.29
CA VAL A 14 24.20 13.55 -9.67
C VAL A 14 23.83 12.42 -10.65
N PRO A 15 24.15 11.13 -10.37
CA PRO A 15 23.68 10.01 -11.19
C PRO A 15 22.17 9.90 -11.24
N LEU A 16 21.48 10.21 -10.13
CA LEU A 16 20.02 10.14 -10.05
C LEU A 16 19.35 11.16 -10.98
N LEU A 17 19.88 12.39 -11.00
CA LEU A 17 19.43 13.45 -11.90
C LEU A 17 19.72 13.13 -13.37
N GLU A 18 20.90 12.58 -13.65
CA GLU A 18 21.27 12.17 -15.00
C GLU A 18 20.40 11.02 -15.51
N TRP A 19 20.10 10.04 -14.66
CA TRP A 19 19.22 8.93 -14.99
C TRP A 19 17.78 9.42 -15.26
N ARG A 20 17.27 10.35 -14.45
CA ARG A 20 15.97 10.98 -14.68
C ARG A 20 15.88 11.68 -16.04
N LYS A 21 16.95 12.37 -16.46
CA LYS A 21 17.04 13.05 -17.77
C LYS A 21 17.08 12.05 -18.93
N ARG A 22 17.88 10.98 -18.83
CA ARG A 22 18.08 10.00 -19.92
C ARG A 22 16.89 9.06 -20.11
N ARG A 23 16.25 8.63 -19.03
CA ARG A 23 15.16 7.61 -19.06
C ARG A 23 14.04 7.98 -18.09
N PRO A 24 13.24 9.02 -18.37
CA PRO A 24 12.22 9.51 -17.45
C PRO A 24 11.17 8.44 -17.10
N LYS A 25 10.75 7.62 -18.08
CA LYS A 25 9.77 6.54 -17.83
C LYS A 25 10.30 5.47 -16.87
N ALA A 26 11.54 5.00 -17.10
CA ALA A 26 12.15 3.99 -16.25
C ALA A 26 12.40 4.53 -14.84
N PHE A 27 12.84 5.78 -14.72
CA PHE A 27 13.00 6.47 -13.44
C PHE A 27 11.67 6.52 -12.67
N THR A 28 10.57 6.93 -13.30
CA THR A 28 9.25 6.97 -12.66
C THR A 28 8.81 5.59 -12.17
N TYR A 29 8.93 4.53 -12.99
CA TYR A 29 8.53 3.18 -12.57
C TYR A 29 9.40 2.64 -11.43
N VAL A 30 10.72 2.84 -11.49
CA VAL A 30 11.63 2.35 -10.44
C VAL A 30 11.47 3.16 -9.16
N SER A 31 11.23 4.48 -9.21
CA SER A 31 10.94 5.26 -8.02
C SER A 31 9.59 4.90 -7.39
N LEU A 32 8.56 4.63 -8.20
CA LEU A 32 7.27 4.12 -7.71
C LEU A 32 7.42 2.76 -7.05
N ALA A 33 8.14 1.84 -7.69
CA ALA A 33 8.43 0.53 -7.12
C ALA A 33 9.26 0.67 -5.83
N GLY A 34 10.29 1.51 -5.85
CA GLY A 34 11.16 1.79 -4.71
C GLY A 34 10.41 2.35 -3.51
N LEU A 35 9.44 3.25 -3.73
CA LEU A 35 8.58 3.76 -2.65
C LEU A 35 7.79 2.62 -2.00
N VAL A 36 7.12 1.79 -2.81
CA VAL A 36 6.31 0.67 -2.30
C VAL A 36 7.20 -0.35 -1.59
N THR A 37 8.32 -0.74 -2.20
CA THR A 37 9.25 -1.72 -1.63
C THR A 37 9.92 -1.20 -0.36
N ALA A 38 10.27 0.08 -0.28
CA ALA A 38 10.85 0.68 0.93
C ALA A 38 9.84 0.68 2.09
N LEU A 39 8.57 1.04 1.84
CA LEU A 39 7.53 0.96 2.86
C LEU A 39 7.31 -0.48 3.34
N LEU A 40 7.30 -1.46 2.44
CA LEU A 40 7.16 -2.87 2.81
C LEU A 40 8.39 -3.37 3.59
N ALA A 41 9.60 -2.99 3.19
CA ALA A 41 10.83 -3.37 3.88
C ALA A 41 10.88 -2.80 5.31
N LEU A 42 10.48 -1.53 5.50
CA LEU A 42 10.36 -0.92 6.81
C LEU A 42 9.32 -1.63 7.68
N ALA A 43 8.18 -2.01 7.11
CA ALA A 43 7.14 -2.77 7.83
C ALA A 43 7.61 -4.16 8.26
N VAL A 44 8.43 -4.83 7.44
CA VAL A 44 9.07 -6.12 7.78
C VAL A 44 10.06 -5.93 8.93
N LEU A 45 10.93 -4.92 8.84
CA LEU A 45 11.93 -4.62 9.87
C LEU A 45 11.28 -4.23 11.21
N ALA A 46 10.11 -3.61 11.17
CA ALA A 46 9.33 -3.25 12.35
C ALA A 46 8.45 -4.41 12.89
N GLY A 47 8.52 -5.61 12.30
CA GLY A 47 7.82 -6.81 12.79
C GLY A 47 6.31 -6.83 12.56
N LEU A 48 5.76 -5.92 11.75
CA LEU A 48 4.31 -5.85 11.47
C LEU A 48 3.90 -6.85 10.37
N THR A 49 4.08 -8.14 10.64
CA THR A 49 3.81 -9.24 9.69
C THR A 49 2.39 -9.21 9.12
N ARG A 50 1.40 -8.83 9.95
CA ARG A 50 -0.01 -8.67 9.56
C ARG A 50 -0.21 -7.52 8.54
N PHE A 51 0.51 -6.42 8.71
CA PHE A 51 0.46 -5.28 7.77
C PHE A 51 1.17 -5.61 6.46
N VAL A 52 2.31 -6.30 6.53
CA VAL A 52 3.09 -6.70 5.35
C VAL A 52 2.31 -7.67 4.47
N THR A 53 1.62 -8.65 5.04
CA THR A 53 0.82 -9.63 4.28
C THR A 53 -0.33 -8.97 3.53
N ILE A 54 -1.09 -8.10 4.19
CA ILE A 54 -2.18 -7.34 3.55
C ILE A 54 -1.62 -6.38 2.49
N GLY A 55 -0.53 -5.67 2.80
CA GLY A 55 0.13 -4.77 1.88
C GLY A 55 0.68 -5.45 0.63
N PHE A 56 1.25 -6.66 0.78
CA PHE A 56 1.75 -7.46 -0.33
C PHE A 56 0.61 -7.96 -1.23
N LEU A 57 -0.47 -8.48 -0.64
CA LEU A 57 -1.66 -8.91 -1.39
C LEU A 57 -2.27 -7.73 -2.17
N PHE A 58 -2.35 -6.57 -1.55
CA PHE A 58 -2.83 -5.36 -2.20
C PHE A 58 -1.92 -4.93 -3.36
N ALA A 59 -0.60 -4.91 -3.15
CA ALA A 59 0.38 -4.57 -4.18
C ALA A 59 0.33 -5.55 -5.37
N ALA A 60 0.22 -6.85 -5.10
CA ALA A 60 0.10 -7.88 -6.13
C ALA A 60 -1.19 -7.70 -6.96
N ALA A 61 -2.31 -7.44 -6.30
CA ALA A 61 -3.59 -7.28 -6.97
C ALA A 61 -3.64 -6.00 -7.83
N ASN A 62 -3.07 -4.89 -7.34
CA ASN A 62 -2.91 -3.66 -8.14
C ASN A 62 -1.96 -3.87 -9.33
N GLY A 63 -0.83 -4.55 -9.12
CA GLY A 63 0.11 -4.90 -10.18
C GLY A 63 -0.54 -5.72 -11.29
N TRP A 64 -1.40 -6.68 -10.93
CA TRP A 64 -2.15 -7.49 -11.89
C TRP A 64 -3.12 -6.66 -12.74
N VAL A 65 -3.83 -5.70 -12.13
CA VAL A 65 -4.75 -4.81 -12.85
C VAL A 65 -4.01 -3.86 -13.79
N ILE A 66 -2.88 -3.30 -13.35
CA ILE A 66 -2.02 -2.45 -14.19
C ILE A 66 -1.43 -3.26 -15.37
N PHE A 67 -1.06 -4.52 -15.13
CA PHE A 67 -0.59 -5.41 -16.18
C PHE A 67 -1.67 -5.70 -17.22
N ARG A 68 -2.92 -5.91 -16.78
CA ARG A 68 -4.06 -6.12 -17.67
C ARG A 68 -4.44 -4.85 -18.45
N SER A 69 -4.32 -3.66 -17.85
CA SER A 69 -4.60 -2.39 -18.53
C SER A 69 -3.50 -1.93 -19.49
N SER A 70 -2.28 -2.46 -19.35
CA SER A 70 -1.14 -2.11 -20.21
C SER A 70 -1.05 -2.92 -21.51
N ARG A 71 -1.87 -3.96 -21.70
CA ARG A 71 -1.86 -4.76 -22.95
C ARG A 71 -2.59 -4.02 -24.08
N ARG A 72 -1.94 -3.94 -25.25
CA ARG A 72 -2.50 -3.39 -26.50
C ARG A 72 -2.98 -4.52 -27.42
N PRO A 73 -4.02 -4.33 -28.25
CA PRO A 73 -4.82 -3.11 -28.44
C PRO A 73 -5.74 -2.79 -27.26
N ILE A 74 -5.86 -1.50 -26.93
CA ILE A 74 -6.68 -1.02 -25.81
C ILE A 74 -8.15 -1.15 -26.23
N SER A 75 -8.81 -2.22 -25.80
CA SER A 75 -10.25 -2.38 -26.00
C SER A 75 -11.03 -1.28 -25.24
N SER A 76 -12.17 -0.84 -25.75
CA SER A 76 -13.00 0.19 -25.08
C SER A 76 -13.55 -0.25 -23.71
N ASN A 77 -13.38 -1.53 -23.34
CA ASN A 77 -13.81 -2.11 -22.07
C ASN A 77 -12.78 -1.96 -20.94
N THR A 78 -11.55 -1.56 -21.26
CA THR A 78 -10.43 -1.40 -20.29
C THR A 78 -10.70 -0.35 -19.19
N PRO A 79 -11.34 0.80 -19.46
CA PRO A 79 -11.71 1.76 -18.40
C PRO A 79 -12.70 1.13 -17.40
N LYS A 80 -13.71 0.39 -17.88
CA LYS A 80 -14.73 -0.22 -17.02
C LYS A 80 -14.14 -1.23 -16.04
N LEU A 81 -13.10 -1.97 -16.45
CA LEU A 81 -12.40 -2.91 -15.57
C LEU A 81 -11.67 -2.18 -14.42
N VAL A 82 -10.98 -1.08 -14.73
CA VAL A 82 -10.28 -0.27 -13.73
C VAL A 82 -11.26 0.36 -12.75
N TYR A 83 -12.35 0.97 -13.24
CA TYR A 83 -13.39 1.53 -12.38
C TYR A 83 -14.02 0.47 -11.46
N ARG A 84 -14.35 -0.71 -12.00
CA ARG A 84 -14.92 -1.81 -11.22
C ARG A 84 -13.93 -2.31 -10.16
N TRP A 85 -12.64 -2.40 -10.50
CA TRP A 85 -11.61 -2.81 -9.55
C TRP A 85 -11.44 -1.81 -8.40
N ILE A 86 -11.38 -0.51 -8.72
CA ILE A 86 -11.33 0.56 -7.73
C ILE A 86 -12.56 0.52 -6.81
N ALA A 87 -13.75 0.31 -7.36
CA ALA A 87 -14.98 0.17 -6.58
C ALA A 87 -14.96 -1.04 -5.64
N VAL A 88 -14.45 -2.19 -6.10
CA VAL A 88 -14.30 -3.40 -5.27
C VAL A 88 -13.30 -3.16 -4.14
N ILE A 89 -12.17 -2.50 -4.40
CA ILE A 89 -11.20 -2.13 -3.36
C ILE A 89 -11.85 -1.21 -2.33
N TYR A 90 -12.61 -0.21 -2.77
CA TYR A 90 -13.30 0.71 -1.88
C TYR A 90 -14.29 -0.03 -0.97
N GLN A 91 -15.12 -0.90 -1.54
CA GLN A 91 -16.11 -1.66 -0.79
C GLN A 91 -15.48 -2.67 0.17
N LEU A 92 -14.39 -3.36 -0.23
CA LEU A 92 -13.62 -4.23 0.64
C LEU A 92 -12.98 -3.46 1.79
N SER A 93 -12.37 -2.31 1.50
CA SER A 93 -11.74 -1.46 2.51
C SER A 93 -12.78 -0.94 3.51
N TYR A 94 -13.95 -0.52 3.02
CA TYR A 94 -15.05 -0.06 3.87
C TYR A 94 -15.59 -1.20 4.76
N ALA A 95 -15.81 -2.39 4.20
CA ALA A 95 -16.24 -3.55 4.96
C ALA A 95 -15.21 -4.00 6.00
N LEU A 96 -13.93 -4.06 5.64
CA LEU A 96 -12.83 -4.37 6.55
C LEU A 96 -12.66 -3.31 7.65
N GLY A 97 -12.86 -2.04 7.31
CA GLY A 97 -12.84 -0.93 8.27
C GLY A 97 -13.97 -1.04 9.30
N ILE A 98 -15.20 -1.31 8.85
CA ILE A 98 -16.34 -1.55 9.74
C ILE A 98 -16.08 -2.79 10.60
N PHE A 99 -15.62 -3.88 10.00
CA PHE A 99 -15.33 -5.11 10.73
C PHE A 99 -14.25 -4.92 11.80
N GLY A 100 -13.15 -4.23 11.47
CA GLY A 100 -12.11 -3.86 12.43
C GLY A 100 -12.62 -2.95 13.54
N TYR A 101 -13.49 -1.98 13.22
CA TYR A 101 -14.12 -1.12 14.22
C TYR A 101 -15.03 -1.90 15.17
N VAL A 102 -15.88 -2.78 14.64
CA VAL A 102 -16.77 -3.64 15.45
C VAL A 102 -15.94 -4.55 16.36
N LEU A 103 -14.86 -5.16 15.85
CA LEU A 103 -13.94 -5.96 16.67
C LEU A 103 -13.28 -5.13 17.77
N MET A 104 -12.84 -3.90 17.48
CA MET A 104 -12.26 -2.99 18.47
C MET A 104 -13.27 -2.69 19.59
N VAL A 105 -14.52 -2.37 19.24
CA VAL A 105 -15.59 -2.12 20.20
C VAL A 105 -15.87 -3.36 21.05
N LEU A 106 -16.01 -4.54 20.44
CA LEU A 106 -16.19 -5.81 21.16
C LEU A 106 -15.04 -6.13 22.13
N THR A 107 -13.81 -5.75 21.75
CA THR A 107 -12.61 -5.93 22.59
C THR A 107 -12.65 -5.00 23.80
N PHE A 108 -13.08 -3.75 23.63
CA PHE A 108 -13.28 -2.79 24.73
C PHE A 108 -14.36 -3.25 25.72
N PHE A 109 -15.42 -3.91 25.24
CA PHE A 109 -16.48 -4.48 26.09
C PHE A 109 -16.10 -5.83 26.74
N GLY A 110 -14.89 -6.34 26.52
CA GLY A 110 -14.39 -7.57 27.16
C GLY A 110 -14.98 -8.88 26.59
N VAL A 111 -15.81 -8.82 25.55
CA VAL A 111 -16.45 -10.00 24.94
C VAL A 111 -15.42 -10.91 24.27
N THR A 112 -14.33 -10.35 23.73
CA THR A 112 -13.25 -11.12 23.09
C THR A 112 -12.43 -11.93 24.08
N ALA A 113 -12.37 -11.54 25.37
CA ALA A 113 -11.66 -12.28 26.42
C ALA A 113 -12.31 -13.65 26.72
N LEU A 114 -13.53 -13.91 26.24
CA LEU A 114 -14.21 -15.21 26.34
C LEU A 114 -13.74 -16.23 25.29
N PHE A 115 -13.08 -15.78 24.21
CA PHE A 115 -12.71 -16.65 23.08
C PHE A 115 -11.21 -16.63 22.73
N THR A 116 -10.45 -15.57 23.06
CA THR A 116 -9.00 -15.41 22.77
C THR A 116 -8.40 -14.29 23.64
N ASP A 117 -7.07 -14.23 23.78
CA ASP A 117 -6.37 -13.14 24.44
C ASP A 117 -6.73 -11.76 23.82
N ALA A 118 -7.41 -10.92 24.61
CA ALA A 118 -7.88 -9.59 24.20
C ALA A 118 -6.80 -8.66 23.58
N PRO A 119 -5.52 -8.67 24.01
CA PRO A 119 -4.48 -7.83 23.41
C PRO A 119 -4.18 -8.17 21.94
N GLU A 120 -4.27 -9.44 21.54
CA GLU A 120 -3.95 -9.85 20.17
C GLU A 120 -5.03 -9.42 19.17
N VAL A 121 -6.30 -9.49 19.59
CA VAL A 121 -7.47 -9.13 18.77
C VAL A 121 -7.52 -7.62 18.56
N PHE A 122 -7.19 -6.84 19.60
CA PHE A 122 -7.09 -5.38 19.50
C PHE A 122 -6.00 -4.95 18.50
N GLY A 123 -4.81 -5.56 18.58
CA GLY A 123 -3.72 -5.29 17.64
C GLY A 123 -4.06 -5.67 16.20
N ALA A 124 -4.78 -6.79 16.01
CA ALA A 124 -5.28 -7.19 14.69
C ALA A 124 -6.31 -6.18 14.15
N ALA A 125 -7.25 -5.72 14.98
CA ALA A 125 -8.29 -4.76 14.61
C ALA A 125 -7.70 -3.43 14.14
N ILE A 126 -6.72 -2.88 14.86
CA ILE A 126 -6.02 -1.64 14.46
C ILE A 126 -5.29 -1.83 13.14
N THR A 127 -4.61 -2.97 12.96
CA THR A 127 -3.85 -3.24 11.73
C THR A 127 -4.79 -3.34 10.52
N ILE A 128 -5.94 -4.00 10.68
CA ILE A 128 -6.96 -4.11 9.63
C ILE A 128 -7.56 -2.73 9.31
N MET A 129 -7.86 -1.92 10.33
CA MET A 129 -8.42 -0.58 10.14
C MET A 129 -7.44 0.37 9.44
N PHE A 130 -6.17 0.37 9.84
CA PHE A 130 -5.13 1.19 9.22
C PHE A 130 -4.85 0.76 7.77
N SER A 131 -4.86 -0.55 7.52
CA SER A 131 -4.71 -1.12 6.16
C SER A 131 -5.89 -0.74 5.26
N ALA A 132 -7.12 -0.76 5.80
CA ALA A 132 -8.32 -0.32 5.08
C ALA A 132 -8.33 1.18 4.79
N PHE A 133 -7.84 2.01 5.73
CA PHE A 133 -7.77 3.46 5.56
C PHE A 133 -6.76 3.87 4.47
N THR A 134 -5.60 3.22 4.45
CA THR A 134 -4.54 3.49 3.45
C THR A 134 -4.96 3.06 2.03
N SER A 135 -5.68 1.95 1.88
CA SER A 135 -6.23 1.53 0.58
C SER A 135 -7.42 2.37 0.10
N ALA A 136 -8.20 2.96 1.02
CA ALA A 136 -9.35 3.82 0.70
C ALA A 136 -8.97 5.23 0.23
N PHE A 137 -7.78 5.73 0.56
CA PHE A 137 -7.30 7.05 0.11
C PHE A 137 -6.79 7.07 -1.34
N TRP A 138 -6.36 5.92 -1.86
CA TRP A 138 -5.81 5.80 -3.22
C TRP A 138 -6.83 6.07 -4.34
N PRO A 139 -8.11 5.63 -4.26
CA PRO A 139 -9.16 6.00 -5.20
C PRO A 139 -9.53 7.49 -5.20
N VAL A 140 -9.54 8.12 -4.02
CA VAL A 140 -10.09 9.47 -3.82
C VAL A 140 -9.20 10.54 -4.47
N THR A 141 -7.89 10.32 -4.49
CA THR A 141 -6.91 11.23 -5.12
C THR A 141 -6.86 11.13 -6.64
N LEU A 142 -7.38 10.06 -7.25
CA LEU A 142 -7.42 9.87 -8.71
C LEU A 142 -8.72 10.38 -9.36
N SER A 143 -9.71 10.80 -8.57
CA SER A 143 -11.00 11.32 -9.06
C SER A 143 -11.08 12.85 -9.17
N LYS A 144 -9.96 13.56 -8.94
CA LYS A 144 -9.85 15.02 -9.13
C LYS A 144 -8.88 15.35 -10.26
#